data_AF-A0A0F9JM35-F1
#
_entry.id   AF-A0A0F9JM35-F1
#
_cell.length_a   1.000
_cell.length_b   1.000
_cell.length_c   1.000
_cell.angle_alpha   90.00
_cell.angle_beta   90.00
_cell.angle_gamma   90.00
#
_symmetry.space_group_name_H-M   'P 1'
#
loop_
_entity.id
_entity.type
_entity.pdbx_description
1 polymer ?
#
loop_
_entity_poly.entity_id
_entity_poly.type
_entity_poly.pdbx_seq_one_letter_code
_entity_poly.pdbx_strand_id
1 'polypeptide(L)'
;MPQQVNVGRSLNFAPGAIVTGSWNGSFDTGGTTYYVNNITGSDTNPGTSWNSAVAQPEQAIALSEASRLIHVGTTTNDYIRNTIVVQGTGTAYTNVTEIPNYVNLIGLGADPRGNGTGIAKIDGAGTADALSVDSNGCRGLYMVNLQFNQSSAGSFYGCDFAKLFRSRIEGCTFTNNGSGGLRIVLGGGVYIIDCASTNDTVAQLIGLTLGSSATVNALKVVDCEWFGDTNGVSFIATAGKQTVFKNCAAIGGTYGWIDTTPSQVGHTPWYIDCYGFGTNNTTINQTGFVISNDYTKRSVRCIDNANGTSRNYPTTAD
;
A
#
# COMPACT_ATOMS: atom_id res chain seq x y z
N MET A 1 -23.33 -25.96 38.26
CA MET A 1 -22.29 -26.67 37.47
C MET A 1 -22.65 -26.53 36.01
N PRO A 2 -21.78 -25.99 35.14
CA PRO A 2 -22.07 -25.98 33.71
C PRO A 2 -22.12 -27.43 33.21
N GLN A 3 -23.25 -27.82 32.63
CA GLN A 3 -23.44 -29.16 32.07
C GLN A 3 -22.92 -29.15 30.64
N GLN A 4 -21.88 -29.93 30.37
CA GLN A 4 -21.44 -30.20 29.00
C GLN A 4 -22.42 -31.21 28.37
N VAL A 5 -23.07 -30.81 27.27
CA VAL A 5 -24.04 -31.65 26.57
C VAL A 5 -23.50 -31.93 25.16
N ASN A 6 -23.14 -33.20 24.91
CA ASN A 6 -22.79 -33.66 23.57
C ASN A 6 -24.07 -34.07 22.84
N VAL A 7 -24.38 -33.42 21.72
CA VAL A 7 -25.56 -33.73 20.90
C VAL A 7 -25.16 -34.09 19.48
N GLY A 8 -25.56 -35.29 19.04
CA GLY A 8 -25.46 -35.74 17.65
C GLY A 8 -26.69 -35.40 16.80
N ARG A 9 -27.44 -34.35 17.14
CA ARG A 9 -28.71 -33.95 16.49
C ARG A 9 -28.90 -32.43 16.52
N SER A 10 -29.86 -31.91 15.76
CA SER A 10 -30.22 -30.49 15.74
C SER A 10 -30.70 -30.00 17.11
N LEU A 11 -30.27 -28.79 17.49
CA LEU A 11 -30.70 -28.06 18.68
C LEU A 11 -31.63 -26.92 18.25
N ASN A 12 -32.85 -26.90 18.79
CA ASN A 12 -33.77 -25.76 18.67
C ASN A 12 -33.72 -24.95 19.96
N PHE A 13 -33.38 -23.67 19.85
CA PHE A 13 -33.33 -22.75 20.98
C PHE A 13 -34.61 -21.89 21.02
N ALA A 14 -35.05 -21.55 22.23
CA ALA A 14 -36.10 -20.57 22.42
C ALA A 14 -35.65 -19.18 21.93
N PRO A 15 -36.56 -18.33 21.43
CA PRO A 15 -36.24 -16.95 21.11
C PRO A 15 -35.57 -16.24 22.31
N GLY A 16 -34.41 -15.62 22.10
CA GLY A 16 -33.65 -14.91 23.13
C GLY A 16 -32.59 -15.74 23.87
N ALA A 17 -32.34 -16.99 23.49
CA ALA A 17 -31.22 -17.75 24.04
C ALA A 17 -29.86 -17.12 23.65
N ILE A 18 -28.97 -16.96 24.63
CA ILE A 18 -27.58 -16.52 24.42
C ILE A 18 -26.69 -17.76 24.43
N VAL A 19 -26.05 -18.04 23.30
CA VAL A 19 -25.03 -19.10 23.18
C VAL A 19 -23.66 -18.46 23.38
N THR A 20 -22.97 -18.83 24.45
CA THR A 20 -21.59 -18.38 24.73
C THR A 20 -20.61 -19.52 24.52
N GLY A 21 -19.61 -19.32 23.66
CA GLY A 21 -18.59 -20.33 23.28
C GLY A 21 -18.58 -20.65 21.78
N SER A 22 -17.47 -21.22 21.28
CA SER A 22 -17.32 -21.60 19.86
C SER A 22 -18.10 -22.87 19.55
N TRP A 23 -19.13 -22.76 18.71
CA TRP A 23 -20.07 -23.85 18.44
C TRP A 23 -19.54 -24.92 17.47
N ASN A 24 -18.33 -24.76 16.95
CA ASN A 24 -17.79 -25.68 15.95
C ASN A 24 -16.27 -25.63 15.80
N GLY A 25 -15.53 -25.42 16.90
CA GLY A 25 -14.07 -25.35 16.83
C GLY A 25 -13.60 -24.44 15.69
N SER A 26 -14.29 -23.31 15.47
CA SER A 26 -13.70 -22.24 14.69
C SER A 26 -12.44 -21.94 15.44
N PHE A 27 -11.30 -22.21 14.82
CA PHE A 27 -10.07 -21.51 15.16
C PHE A 27 -10.50 -20.07 15.31
N ASP A 28 -10.47 -19.57 16.54
CA ASP A 28 -10.34 -18.15 16.74
C ASP A 28 -9.03 -17.84 16.03
N THR A 29 -9.12 -17.29 14.81
CA THR A 29 -7.94 -16.88 14.04
C THR A 29 -7.24 -15.70 14.72
N GLY A 30 -7.68 -15.32 15.92
CA GLY A 30 -7.18 -14.28 16.80
C GLY A 30 -7.68 -12.90 16.40
N GLY A 31 -7.86 -12.66 15.11
CA GLY A 31 -8.18 -11.34 14.55
C GLY A 31 -9.66 -10.98 14.56
N THR A 32 -9.97 -9.76 15.01
CA THR A 32 -11.28 -9.11 14.87
C THR A 32 -11.41 -8.42 13.51
N THR A 33 -12.61 -8.44 12.93
CA THR A 33 -12.94 -7.66 11.73
C THR A 33 -13.73 -6.40 12.11
N TYR A 34 -13.28 -5.25 11.61
CA TYR A 34 -13.91 -3.96 11.76
C TYR A 34 -14.44 -3.45 10.41
N TYR A 35 -15.57 -2.77 10.43
CA TYR A 35 -16.27 -2.25 9.26
C TYR A 35 -16.35 -0.73 9.35
N VAL A 36 -16.05 -0.06 8.24
CA VAL A 36 -15.98 1.41 8.14
C VAL A 36 -16.94 1.90 7.05
N ASN A 37 -17.82 2.84 7.38
CA ASN A 37 -18.76 3.48 6.46
C ASN A 37 -19.03 4.93 6.92
N ASN A 38 -18.60 5.92 6.15
CA ASN A 38 -18.75 7.34 6.48
C ASN A 38 -20.14 7.94 6.17
N ILE A 39 -21.08 7.14 5.67
CA ILE A 39 -22.46 7.56 5.38
C ILE A 39 -23.41 7.15 6.52
N THR A 40 -23.29 5.91 7.02
CA THR A 40 -24.20 5.35 8.03
C THR A 40 -23.50 4.94 9.32
N GLY A 41 -22.17 4.96 9.35
CA GLY A 41 -21.37 4.63 10.53
C GLY A 41 -21.28 5.77 11.53
N SER A 42 -20.80 5.45 12.73
CA SER A 42 -20.51 6.39 13.81
C SER A 42 -19.27 5.93 14.54
N ASP A 43 -18.34 6.84 14.87
CA ASP A 43 -17.12 6.49 15.60
C ASP A 43 -17.38 6.07 17.06
N THR A 44 -18.62 6.24 17.54
CA THR A 44 -19.08 5.66 18.82
C THR A 44 -19.44 4.18 18.72
N ASN A 45 -19.56 3.63 17.50
CA ASN A 45 -19.93 2.24 17.29
C ASN A 45 -18.73 1.30 17.54
N PRO A 46 -18.98 0.03 17.90
CA PRO A 46 -17.92 -0.96 18.09
C PRO A 46 -17.22 -1.38 16.78
N GLY A 47 -17.76 -1.04 15.61
CA GLY A 47 -17.17 -1.37 14.32
C GLY A 47 -17.29 -2.84 13.92
N THR A 48 -17.87 -3.73 14.72
CA THR A 48 -17.82 -5.20 14.50
C THR A 48 -18.87 -5.75 13.53
N SER A 49 -19.71 -4.89 12.95
CA SER A 49 -20.69 -5.26 11.92
C SER A 49 -21.05 -4.07 11.04
N TRP A 50 -21.63 -4.30 9.86
CA TRP A 50 -22.15 -3.22 9.01
C TRP A 50 -23.25 -2.38 9.66
N ASN A 51 -24.06 -2.98 10.55
CA ASN A 51 -25.10 -2.26 11.30
C ASN A 51 -24.54 -1.39 12.44
N SER A 52 -23.25 -1.57 12.74
CA SER A 52 -22.54 -0.88 13.80
C SER A 52 -21.14 -0.49 13.31
N ALA A 53 -21.03 -0.05 12.06
CA ALA A 53 -19.77 0.35 11.46
C ALA A 53 -19.27 1.66 12.10
N VAL A 54 -17.95 1.83 12.17
CA VAL A 54 -17.37 3.14 12.50
C VAL A 54 -17.43 4.08 11.29
N ALA A 55 -17.33 5.38 11.52
CA ALA A 55 -17.40 6.35 10.43
C ALA A 55 -16.06 6.50 9.71
N GLN A 56 -14.93 6.40 10.43
CA GLN A 56 -13.59 6.64 9.88
C GLN A 56 -12.63 5.45 10.02
N PRO A 57 -11.67 5.27 9.07
CA PRO A 57 -10.65 4.24 9.16
C PRO A 57 -9.77 4.39 10.41
N GLU A 58 -9.42 5.62 10.79
CA GLU A 58 -8.61 5.91 11.99
C GLU A 58 -9.24 5.32 13.26
N GLN A 59 -10.56 5.43 13.40
CA GLN A 59 -11.26 4.84 14.55
C GLN A 59 -11.25 3.31 14.53
N ALA A 60 -11.40 2.68 13.35
CA ALA A 60 -11.26 1.22 13.23
C ALA A 60 -9.84 0.76 13.55
N ILE A 61 -8.84 1.55 13.19
CA ILE A 61 -7.43 1.30 13.52
C ILE A 61 -7.24 1.35 15.05
N ALA A 62 -7.76 2.37 15.72
CA ALA A 62 -7.70 2.50 17.17
C ALA A 62 -8.39 1.32 17.88
N LEU A 63 -9.58 0.91 17.43
CA LEU A 63 -10.30 -0.25 17.97
C LEU A 63 -9.55 -1.56 17.71
N SER A 64 -8.94 -1.71 16.54
CA SER A 64 -8.10 -2.85 16.19
C SER A 64 -6.89 -2.95 17.12
N GLU A 65 -6.19 -1.84 17.38
CA GLU A 65 -5.04 -1.86 18.29
C GLU A 65 -5.47 -2.15 19.74
N ALA A 66 -6.60 -1.56 20.17
CA ALA A 66 -7.17 -1.86 21.49
C ALA A 66 -7.52 -3.34 21.65
N SER A 67 -8.15 -3.98 20.66
CA SER A 67 -8.52 -5.40 20.75
C SER A 67 -7.33 -6.34 20.69
N ARG A 68 -6.26 -5.98 19.97
CA ARG A 68 -4.99 -6.72 19.98
C ARG A 68 -4.43 -6.86 21.40
N LEU A 69 -4.59 -5.82 22.23
CA LEU A 69 -4.06 -5.79 23.60
C LEU A 69 -4.92 -6.52 24.65
N ILE A 70 -6.16 -6.91 24.30
CA ILE A 70 -7.16 -7.43 25.26
C ILE A 70 -7.25 -8.97 25.24
N HIS A 71 -6.66 -9.65 24.25
CA HIS A 71 -6.72 -11.11 24.19
C HIS A 71 -6.08 -11.74 25.44
N VAL A 72 -6.82 -12.60 26.14
CA VAL A 72 -6.36 -13.19 27.40
C VAL A 72 -5.09 -14.02 27.15
N GLY A 73 -3.98 -13.62 27.78
CA GLY A 73 -2.68 -14.25 27.61
C GLY A 73 -1.79 -13.57 26.56
N THR A 74 -2.23 -12.49 25.91
CA THR A 74 -1.34 -11.73 25.03
C THR A 74 -0.27 -11.00 25.81
N THR A 75 0.97 -11.32 25.49
CA THR A 75 2.17 -10.58 25.83
C THR A 75 2.40 -9.46 24.82
N THR A 76 3.39 -8.60 25.07
CA THR A 76 3.84 -7.57 24.13
C THR A 76 4.26 -8.11 22.76
N ASN A 77 4.44 -9.44 22.61
CA ASN A 77 4.95 -10.10 21.40
C ASN A 77 3.88 -10.88 20.59
N ASP A 78 2.60 -10.79 20.95
CA ASP A 78 1.54 -11.46 20.20
C ASP A 78 1.07 -10.60 19.01
N TYR A 79 1.15 -11.20 17.82
CA TYR A 79 0.85 -10.57 16.53
C TYR A 79 -0.49 -11.08 15.99
N ILE A 80 -1.58 -10.57 16.56
CA ILE A 80 -2.92 -10.82 16.08
C ILE A 80 -3.18 -10.01 14.82
N ARG A 81 -3.66 -10.67 13.76
CA ARG A 81 -3.96 -10.02 12.48
C ARG A 81 -5.43 -9.64 12.36
N ASN A 82 -5.76 -8.43 12.80
CA ASN A 82 -7.08 -7.84 12.62
C ASN A 82 -7.32 -7.40 11.17
N THR A 83 -8.60 -7.29 10.79
CA THR A 83 -9.02 -6.85 9.46
C THR A 83 -9.90 -5.62 9.57
N ILE A 84 -9.65 -4.62 8.74
CA ILE A 84 -10.44 -3.40 8.63
C ILE A 84 -10.97 -3.34 7.20
N VAL A 85 -12.29 -3.38 7.06
CA VAL A 85 -13.00 -3.33 5.78
C VAL A 85 -13.58 -1.93 5.59
N VAL A 86 -13.07 -1.22 4.60
CA VAL A 86 -13.44 0.16 4.28
C VAL A 86 -14.40 0.17 3.10
N GLN A 87 -15.65 0.58 3.32
CA GLN A 87 -16.64 0.62 2.25
C GLN A 87 -16.36 1.74 1.26
N GLY A 88 -16.48 1.47 -0.02
CA GLY A 88 -16.50 2.52 -1.02
C GLY A 88 -17.82 3.29 -0.97
N THR A 89 -17.75 4.62 -0.87
CA THR A 89 -18.92 5.49 -0.78
C THR A 89 -18.82 6.65 -1.77
N GLY A 90 -19.78 7.58 -1.74
CA GLY A 90 -19.72 8.81 -2.53
C GLY A 90 -18.82 9.89 -1.93
N THR A 91 -18.33 9.68 -0.70
CA THR A 91 -17.58 10.68 0.07
C THR A 91 -16.24 10.09 0.48
N ALA A 92 -15.16 10.88 0.44
CA ALA A 92 -13.87 10.42 0.92
C ALA A 92 -13.85 10.23 2.45
N TYR A 93 -13.01 9.32 2.92
CA TYR A 93 -12.61 9.24 4.31
C TYR A 93 -11.49 10.25 4.60
N THR A 94 -11.37 10.67 5.85
CA THR A 94 -10.27 11.53 6.27
C THR A 94 -8.95 10.75 6.31
N ASN A 95 -7.84 11.49 6.31
CA ASN A 95 -6.50 10.95 6.37
C ASN A 95 -6.29 9.99 7.56
N VAL A 96 -5.38 9.03 7.35
CA VAL A 96 -4.94 8.06 8.35
C VAL A 96 -3.54 8.41 8.83
N THR A 97 -3.33 8.44 10.15
CA THR A 97 -2.04 8.88 10.72
C THR A 97 -1.22 7.79 11.37
N GLU A 98 -1.82 6.62 11.61
CA GLU A 98 -1.14 5.47 12.19
C GLU A 98 -1.62 4.16 11.56
N ILE A 99 -0.73 3.17 11.46
CA ILE A 99 -1.08 1.81 11.06
C ILE A 99 -0.37 0.82 11.99
N PRO A 100 -1.10 -0.02 12.76
CA PRO A 100 -0.50 -0.99 13.65
C PRO A 100 0.19 -2.12 12.87
N ASN A 101 1.06 -2.86 13.57
CA ASN A 101 1.69 -4.03 12.96
C ASN A 101 0.66 -5.12 12.71
N TYR A 102 0.81 -5.83 11.59
CA TYR A 102 0.03 -6.99 11.17
C TYR A 102 -1.47 -6.73 11.03
N VAL A 103 -1.88 -5.62 10.42
CA VAL A 103 -3.29 -5.35 10.11
C VAL A 103 -3.58 -5.54 8.62
N ASN A 104 -4.81 -5.98 8.31
CA ASN A 104 -5.34 -5.92 6.94
C ASN A 104 -6.21 -4.67 6.81
N LEU A 105 -5.95 -3.84 5.81
CA LEU A 105 -6.78 -2.69 5.41
C LEU A 105 -7.30 -2.95 4.00
N ILE A 106 -8.60 -3.22 3.89
CA ILE A 106 -9.23 -3.76 2.69
C ILE A 106 -10.31 -2.79 2.23
N GLY A 107 -10.18 -2.23 1.03
CA GLY A 107 -11.25 -1.49 0.38
C GLY A 107 -12.31 -2.43 -0.22
N LEU A 108 -13.56 -2.24 0.13
CA LEU A 108 -14.72 -2.90 -0.45
C LEU A 108 -15.48 -1.92 -1.32
N GLY A 109 -15.23 -1.93 -2.63
CA GLY A 109 -15.85 -0.98 -3.53
C GLY A 109 -15.44 -1.19 -4.98
N ALA A 110 -15.73 -0.18 -5.78
CA ALA A 110 -15.29 -0.07 -7.16
C ALA A 110 -13.76 -0.06 -7.26
N ASP A 111 -13.27 -0.30 -8.48
CA ASP A 111 -11.86 -0.23 -8.84
C ASP A 111 -11.26 1.15 -8.47
N PRO A 112 -10.18 1.19 -7.68
CA PRO A 112 -9.56 2.44 -7.23
C PRO A 112 -8.83 3.19 -8.34
N ARG A 113 -8.68 2.64 -9.54
CA ARG A 113 -8.19 3.39 -10.71
C ARG A 113 -9.25 4.31 -11.31
N GLY A 114 -10.52 4.14 -10.93
CA GLY A 114 -11.60 5.00 -11.39
C GLY A 114 -11.56 6.41 -10.80
N ASN A 115 -12.33 7.31 -11.41
CA ASN A 115 -12.70 8.61 -10.83
C ASN A 115 -14.22 8.60 -10.67
N GLY A 116 -14.73 8.44 -9.45
CA GLY A 116 -16.17 8.30 -9.25
C GLY A 116 -16.59 7.84 -7.85
N THR A 117 -17.88 7.50 -7.73
CA THR A 117 -18.49 7.04 -6.48
C THR A 117 -18.25 5.55 -6.24
N GLY A 118 -18.32 5.15 -4.98
CA GLY A 118 -18.20 3.74 -4.59
C GLY A 118 -16.77 3.24 -4.48
N ILE A 119 -15.77 4.12 -4.55
CA ILE A 119 -14.36 3.80 -4.29
C ILE A 119 -14.08 3.97 -2.79
N ALA A 120 -13.35 3.03 -2.19
CA ALA A 120 -12.84 3.17 -0.83
C ALA A 120 -11.66 4.16 -0.85
N LYS A 121 -11.99 5.45 -0.70
CA LYS A 121 -11.08 6.56 -0.95
C LYS A 121 -10.69 7.26 0.34
N ILE A 122 -9.39 7.34 0.62
CA ILE A 122 -8.81 8.07 1.75
C ILE A 122 -8.16 9.34 1.19
N ASP A 123 -8.52 10.49 1.76
CA ASP A 123 -8.16 11.79 1.22
C ASP A 123 -7.47 12.65 2.28
N GLY A 124 -6.28 13.16 1.94
CA GLY A 124 -5.52 14.09 2.78
C GLY A 124 -6.02 15.54 2.72
N ALA A 125 -7.00 15.81 1.84
CA ALA A 125 -7.64 17.10 1.62
C ALA A 125 -6.69 18.25 1.27
N GLY A 126 -5.46 17.94 0.82
CA GLY A 126 -4.37 18.90 0.60
C GLY A 126 -3.84 19.55 1.89
N THR A 127 -3.99 18.87 3.02
CA THR A 127 -3.50 19.34 4.33
C THR A 127 -2.58 18.33 5.04
N ALA A 128 -2.63 17.06 4.62
CA ALA A 128 -1.81 15.98 5.14
C ALA A 128 -1.62 14.90 4.06
N ASP A 129 -0.72 13.95 4.30
CA ASP A 129 -0.69 12.71 3.52
C ASP A 129 -2.01 11.96 3.72
N ALA A 130 -2.53 11.28 2.68
CA ALA A 130 -3.77 10.52 2.84
C ALA A 130 -3.57 9.34 3.81
N LEU A 131 -2.38 8.73 3.81
CA LEU A 131 -1.94 7.82 4.86
C LEU A 131 -0.48 8.09 5.20
N SER A 132 -0.18 8.27 6.48
CA SER A 132 1.19 8.35 6.97
C SER A 132 1.47 7.30 8.05
N VAL A 133 2.72 6.83 8.06
CA VAL A 133 3.25 5.95 9.12
C VAL A 133 4.57 6.55 9.60
N ASP A 134 4.61 6.82 10.89
CA ASP A 134 5.72 7.48 11.56
C ASP A 134 6.99 6.62 11.67
N SER A 135 7.98 7.13 12.41
CA SER A 135 9.26 6.46 12.61
C SER A 135 9.19 5.17 13.45
N ASN A 136 8.09 4.89 14.17
CA ASN A 136 7.89 3.60 14.83
C ASN A 136 7.67 2.49 13.79
N GLY A 137 7.03 2.85 12.68
CA GLY A 137 6.91 2.01 11.51
C GLY A 137 5.83 0.96 11.59
N CYS A 138 5.51 0.38 10.43
CA CYS A 138 4.59 -0.72 10.32
C CYS A 138 5.27 -1.98 9.77
N ARG A 139 4.85 -3.15 10.24
CA ARG A 139 5.27 -4.46 9.76
C ARG A 139 4.06 -5.32 9.47
N GLY A 140 4.08 -6.10 8.40
CA GLY A 140 3.03 -7.08 8.15
C GLY A 140 1.69 -6.49 7.70
N LEU A 141 1.65 -5.23 7.24
CA LEU A 141 0.47 -4.60 6.67
C LEU A 141 0.05 -5.35 5.41
N TYR A 142 -1.23 -5.65 5.29
CA TYR A 142 -1.85 -6.00 4.03
C TYR A 142 -2.82 -4.91 3.62
N MET A 143 -2.56 -4.23 2.51
CA MET A 143 -3.40 -3.14 2.00
C MET A 143 -3.89 -3.49 0.61
N VAL A 144 -5.20 -3.42 0.38
CA VAL A 144 -5.77 -3.80 -0.92
C VAL A 144 -6.98 -2.97 -1.34
N ASN A 145 -7.08 -2.68 -2.65
CA ASN A 145 -8.25 -2.07 -3.29
C ASN A 145 -8.65 -0.70 -2.70
N LEU A 146 -7.66 0.15 -2.42
CA LEU A 146 -7.85 1.49 -1.84
C LEU A 146 -7.32 2.57 -2.78
N GLN A 147 -7.99 3.72 -2.78
CA GLN A 147 -7.50 4.92 -3.45
C GLN A 147 -7.01 5.93 -2.41
N PHE A 148 -5.81 6.45 -2.61
CA PHE A 148 -5.18 7.49 -1.80
C PHE A 148 -5.02 8.75 -2.66
N ASN A 149 -5.71 9.82 -2.27
CA ASN A 149 -5.73 11.03 -3.06
C ASN A 149 -5.62 12.32 -2.24
N GLN A 150 -5.45 13.43 -2.94
CA GLN A 150 -5.70 14.76 -2.40
C GLN A 150 -6.82 15.42 -3.22
N SER A 151 -7.87 15.89 -2.54
CA SER A 151 -8.91 16.71 -3.18
C SER A 151 -8.51 18.16 -3.42
N SER A 152 -7.37 18.60 -2.87
CA SER A 152 -6.87 19.96 -3.03
C SER A 152 -5.35 20.00 -3.18
N ALA A 153 -4.83 21.10 -3.74
CA ALA A 153 -3.41 21.24 -4.01
C ALA A 153 -2.57 21.34 -2.73
N GLY A 154 -1.55 20.49 -2.64
CA GLY A 154 -0.62 20.48 -1.52
C GLY A 154 0.55 19.53 -1.75
N SER A 155 1.65 19.73 -1.03
CA SER A 155 2.87 18.94 -1.17
C SER A 155 2.86 17.72 -0.26
N PHE A 156 1.94 16.79 -0.55
CA PHE A 156 1.72 15.58 0.25
C PHE A 156 1.88 14.31 -0.59
N TYR A 157 2.06 13.19 0.11
CA TYR A 157 2.06 11.86 -0.47
C TYR A 157 0.67 11.23 -0.38
N GLY A 158 0.36 10.31 -1.31
CA GLY A 158 -0.79 9.43 -1.15
C GLY A 158 -0.58 8.48 0.01
N CYS A 159 0.60 7.86 0.07
CA CYS A 159 1.05 7.11 1.24
C CYS A 159 2.50 7.45 1.56
N ASP A 160 2.77 7.84 2.81
CA ASP A 160 4.11 8.06 3.32
C ASP A 160 4.48 7.07 4.43
N PHE A 161 5.36 6.12 4.11
CA PHE A 161 5.89 5.18 5.09
C PHE A 161 7.32 5.55 5.46
N ALA A 162 7.51 6.12 6.65
CA ALA A 162 8.86 6.28 7.20
C ALA A 162 9.54 4.92 7.41
N LYS A 163 8.78 3.88 7.80
CA LYS A 163 9.25 2.49 7.87
C LYS A 163 8.14 1.48 7.49
N LEU A 164 8.43 0.57 6.55
CA LEU A 164 7.52 -0.51 6.14
C LEU A 164 8.24 -1.84 5.90
N PHE A 165 7.88 -2.89 6.65
CA PHE A 165 8.49 -4.21 6.48
C PHE A 165 7.47 -5.32 6.31
N ARG A 166 7.83 -6.40 5.60
CA ARG A 166 7.03 -7.65 5.51
C ARG A 166 5.58 -7.43 5.09
N SER A 167 5.34 -6.39 4.29
CA SER A 167 4.00 -5.90 3.97
C SER A 167 3.62 -6.22 2.53
N ARG A 168 2.34 -6.09 2.22
CA ARG A 168 1.80 -6.37 0.89
C ARG A 168 0.77 -5.29 0.54
N ILE A 169 1.00 -4.59 -0.56
CA ILE A 169 0.13 -3.53 -1.07
C ILE A 169 -0.35 -3.98 -2.45
N GLU A 170 -1.66 -4.10 -2.66
CA GLU A 170 -2.22 -4.69 -3.88
C GLU A 170 -3.37 -3.90 -4.46
N GLY A 171 -3.40 -3.72 -5.77
CA GLY A 171 -4.54 -3.07 -6.44
C GLY A 171 -4.88 -1.70 -5.84
N CYS A 172 -3.89 -0.98 -5.31
CA CYS A 172 -4.09 0.34 -4.72
C CYS A 172 -3.73 1.42 -5.74
N THR A 173 -4.41 2.56 -5.66
CA THR A 173 -4.14 3.69 -6.55
C THR A 173 -3.75 4.94 -5.75
N PHE A 174 -2.72 5.65 -6.20
CA PHE A 174 -2.22 6.88 -5.60
C PHE A 174 -2.35 8.02 -6.62
N THR A 175 -3.32 8.91 -6.45
CA THR A 175 -3.68 9.94 -7.45
C THR A 175 -3.64 11.33 -6.84
N ASN A 176 -3.36 12.38 -7.63
CA ASN A 176 -3.48 13.78 -7.18
C ASN A 176 -2.57 14.17 -6.00
N ASN A 177 -1.40 13.56 -5.83
CA ASN A 177 -0.56 13.78 -4.65
C ASN A 177 0.60 14.71 -4.97
N GLY A 178 0.64 15.97 -4.53
CA GLY A 178 1.67 16.91 -5.02
C GLY A 178 3.13 16.45 -4.81
N SER A 179 3.48 15.83 -3.68
CA SER A 179 4.86 15.35 -3.46
C SER A 179 5.13 13.99 -4.11
N GLY A 180 4.15 13.08 -4.10
CA GLY A 180 4.29 11.79 -4.75
C GLY A 180 3.20 10.76 -4.43
N GLY A 181 3.09 9.70 -5.22
CA GLY A 181 2.08 8.66 -5.00
C GLY A 181 2.36 7.83 -3.73
N LEU A 182 3.40 7.01 -3.78
CA LEU A 182 3.83 6.15 -2.68
C LEU A 182 5.29 6.44 -2.31
N ARG A 183 5.56 6.67 -1.03
CA ARG A 183 6.91 6.77 -0.48
C ARG A 183 7.17 5.70 0.57
N ILE A 184 8.30 4.99 0.43
CA ILE A 184 8.85 4.12 1.47
C ILE A 184 10.27 4.59 1.76
N VAL A 185 10.52 5.16 2.93
CA VAL A 185 11.83 5.71 3.30
C VAL A 185 12.78 4.60 3.78
N LEU A 186 12.31 3.71 4.64
CA LEU A 186 13.02 2.52 5.11
C LEU A 186 12.10 1.30 4.97
N GLY A 187 12.62 0.17 4.49
CA GLY A 187 11.76 -1.00 4.36
C GLY A 187 12.46 -2.28 3.93
N GLY A 188 11.71 -3.37 3.93
CA GLY A 188 12.27 -4.70 3.73
C GLY A 188 11.22 -5.78 3.52
N GLY A 189 11.29 -6.54 2.43
CA GLY A 189 10.39 -7.66 2.20
C GLY A 189 8.95 -7.23 1.94
N VAL A 190 8.76 -6.16 1.14
CA VAL A 190 7.44 -5.63 0.80
C VAL A 190 7.07 -6.04 -0.62
N TYR A 191 5.82 -6.47 -0.79
CA TYR A 191 5.22 -6.77 -2.09
C TYR A 191 4.33 -5.59 -2.48
N ILE A 192 4.50 -5.08 -3.71
CA ILE A 192 3.66 -4.03 -4.28
C ILE A 192 3.17 -4.56 -5.62
N ILE A 193 1.88 -4.83 -5.73
CA ILE A 193 1.31 -5.61 -6.84
C ILE A 193 0.13 -4.88 -7.44
N ASP A 194 0.06 -4.77 -8.77
CA ASP A 194 -1.07 -4.19 -9.49
C ASP A 194 -1.44 -2.76 -9.03
N CYS A 195 -0.46 -2.03 -8.50
CA CYS A 195 -0.66 -0.69 -7.99
C CYS A 195 -0.44 0.35 -9.08
N ALA A 196 -1.16 1.45 -8.98
CA ALA A 196 -1.10 2.52 -9.96
C ALA A 196 -0.86 3.86 -9.28
N SER A 197 -0.06 4.70 -9.90
CA SER A 197 -0.08 6.13 -9.63
C SER A 197 -0.38 6.81 -10.94
N THR A 198 -1.59 7.35 -11.08
CA THR A 198 -2.20 7.79 -12.33
C THR A 198 -3.22 8.90 -12.07
N ASN A 199 -3.91 9.37 -13.12
CA ASN A 199 -5.06 10.28 -13.03
C ASN A 199 -4.77 11.57 -12.24
N ASP A 200 -3.56 12.10 -12.41
CA ASP A 200 -3.11 13.26 -11.66
C ASP A 200 -3.59 14.59 -12.28
N THR A 201 -4.13 15.46 -11.44
CA THR A 201 -4.51 16.83 -11.77
C THR A 201 -3.82 17.87 -10.87
N VAL A 202 -2.98 17.44 -9.92
CA VAL A 202 -2.44 18.27 -8.82
C VAL A 202 -0.91 18.35 -8.85
N ALA A 203 -0.28 17.94 -9.95
CA ALA A 203 1.15 17.98 -10.19
C ALA A 203 1.97 17.13 -9.21
N GLN A 204 1.67 15.84 -9.20
CA GLN A 204 2.39 14.81 -8.49
C GLN A 204 3.81 14.65 -9.03
N LEU A 205 4.80 15.09 -8.26
CA LEU A 205 6.18 15.09 -8.71
C LEU A 205 6.73 13.68 -8.97
N ILE A 206 6.43 12.71 -8.11
CA ILE A 206 7.02 11.36 -8.19
C ILE A 206 5.96 10.27 -7.99
N GLY A 207 5.86 9.27 -8.88
CA GLY A 207 4.93 8.14 -8.69
C GLY A 207 5.30 7.26 -7.50
N LEU A 208 6.51 6.69 -7.52
CA LEU A 208 7.05 5.86 -6.45
C LEU A 208 8.41 6.37 -5.97
N THR A 209 8.54 6.59 -4.66
CA THR A 209 9.80 6.95 -4.02
C THR A 209 10.26 5.83 -3.09
N LEU A 210 11.49 5.32 -3.28
CA LEU A 210 12.09 4.32 -2.40
C LEU A 210 13.42 4.82 -1.83
N GLY A 211 13.54 4.84 -0.51
CA GLY A 211 14.83 5.00 0.15
C GLY A 211 15.40 6.39 0.25
N SER A 212 14.59 7.46 0.21
CA SER A 212 15.05 8.85 0.11
C SER A 212 16.05 9.36 1.17
N SER A 213 16.40 8.57 2.17
CA SER A 213 17.48 8.83 3.15
C SER A 213 17.95 7.59 3.94
N ALA A 214 17.42 6.39 3.62
CA ALA A 214 17.64 5.17 4.39
C ALA A 214 17.55 3.91 3.51
N THR A 215 17.87 2.74 4.07
CA THR A 215 17.90 1.47 3.32
C THR A 215 16.51 0.88 3.14
N VAL A 216 16.11 0.65 1.89
CA VAL A 216 14.95 -0.18 1.53
C VAL A 216 15.43 -1.41 0.77
N ASN A 217 14.97 -2.63 1.07
CA ASN A 217 15.47 -3.80 0.36
C ASN A 217 14.41 -4.89 0.17
N ALA A 218 14.77 -5.89 -0.63
CA ALA A 218 13.98 -7.09 -0.89
C ALA A 218 12.52 -6.78 -1.25
N LEU A 219 12.30 -5.73 -2.06
CA LEU A 219 10.97 -5.41 -2.56
C LEU A 219 10.63 -6.28 -3.77
N LYS A 220 9.36 -6.60 -3.93
CA LYS A 220 8.83 -7.20 -5.15
C LYS A 220 7.71 -6.33 -5.68
N VAL A 221 8.01 -5.55 -6.71
CA VAL A 221 7.10 -4.62 -7.37
C VAL A 221 6.68 -5.25 -8.70
N VAL A 222 5.39 -5.55 -8.87
CA VAL A 222 4.91 -6.36 -9.99
C VAL A 222 3.61 -5.80 -10.56
N ASP A 223 3.52 -5.74 -11.89
CA ASP A 223 2.30 -5.32 -12.60
C ASP A 223 1.87 -3.89 -12.25
N CYS A 224 2.82 -3.01 -11.89
CA CYS A 224 2.52 -1.66 -11.43
C CYS A 224 2.74 -0.59 -12.50
N GLU A 225 1.99 0.51 -12.40
CA GLU A 225 2.15 1.72 -13.22
C GLU A 225 2.47 2.92 -12.32
N TRP A 226 3.54 3.65 -12.61
CA TRP A 226 3.98 4.78 -11.80
C TRP A 226 4.14 6.03 -12.64
N PHE A 227 3.20 6.96 -12.53
CA PHE A 227 3.27 8.29 -13.15
C PHE A 227 3.81 9.34 -12.18
N GLY A 228 4.62 10.28 -12.67
CA GLY A 228 4.90 11.54 -11.98
C GLY A 228 5.37 12.63 -12.92
N ASP A 229 5.01 13.87 -12.65
CA ASP A 229 5.40 15.05 -13.44
C ASP A 229 6.91 15.25 -13.51
N THR A 230 7.65 14.80 -12.49
CA THR A 230 9.11 14.76 -12.54
C THR A 230 9.59 13.34 -12.84
N ASN A 231 9.28 12.38 -11.98
CA ASN A 231 9.78 11.01 -12.12
C ASN A 231 8.68 9.98 -11.97
N GLY A 232 8.69 8.91 -12.78
CA GLY A 232 7.80 7.77 -12.53
C GLY A 232 8.20 7.05 -11.24
N VAL A 233 9.45 6.59 -11.18
CA VAL A 233 10.04 5.92 -10.03
C VAL A 233 11.38 6.57 -9.70
N SER A 234 11.59 6.91 -8.42
CA SER A 234 12.82 7.47 -7.89
C SER A 234 13.33 6.69 -6.70
N PHE A 235 14.60 6.32 -6.69
CA PHE A 235 15.23 5.68 -5.54
C PHE A 235 16.74 5.94 -5.45
N ILE A 236 17.35 5.59 -4.31
CA ILE A 236 18.81 5.51 -4.16
C ILE A 236 19.16 4.05 -3.89
N ALA A 237 19.94 3.33 -4.69
CA ALA A 237 20.31 1.91 -4.57
C ALA A 237 20.87 1.41 -3.22
N THR A 238 21.27 2.27 -2.27
CA THR A 238 21.35 1.82 -0.85
C THR A 238 20.01 1.21 -0.42
N ALA A 239 18.93 1.80 -0.93
CA ALA A 239 17.60 1.26 -1.11
C ALA A 239 17.40 0.61 -2.50
N GLY A 240 17.10 -0.68 -2.55
CA GLY A 240 16.90 -1.42 -3.80
C GLY A 240 17.63 -2.75 -3.82
N LYS A 241 18.41 -3.07 -2.77
CA LYS A 241 19.08 -4.38 -2.66
C LYS A 241 18.06 -5.50 -2.80
N GLN A 242 18.27 -6.42 -3.75
CA GLN A 242 17.36 -7.54 -4.02
C GLN A 242 15.93 -7.11 -4.39
N THR A 243 15.75 -5.88 -4.87
CA THR A 243 14.44 -5.40 -5.33
C THR A 243 14.17 -5.87 -6.76
N VAL A 244 12.97 -6.34 -7.03
CA VAL A 244 12.55 -6.77 -8.36
C VAL A 244 11.40 -5.88 -8.82
N PHE A 245 11.56 -5.27 -9.98
CA PHE A 245 10.50 -4.68 -10.77
C PHE A 245 10.18 -5.64 -11.91
N LYS A 246 8.93 -6.10 -12.00
CA LYS A 246 8.47 -7.01 -13.05
C LYS A 246 7.18 -6.51 -13.68
N ASN A 247 7.14 -6.42 -15.00
CA ASN A 247 5.96 -5.95 -15.74
C ASN A 247 5.47 -4.59 -15.24
N CYS A 248 6.41 -3.66 -14.99
CA CYS A 248 6.10 -2.34 -14.46
C CYS A 248 6.33 -1.26 -15.51
N ALA A 249 5.47 -0.25 -15.53
CA ALA A 249 5.67 0.98 -16.27
C ALA A 249 6.04 2.12 -15.31
N ALA A 250 7.08 2.89 -15.64
CA ALA A 250 7.39 4.14 -14.97
C ALA A 250 7.43 5.28 -15.98
N ILE A 251 6.58 6.28 -15.75
CA ILE A 251 6.30 7.37 -16.67
C ILE A 251 6.58 8.67 -15.92
N GLY A 252 7.67 9.34 -16.27
CA GLY A 252 8.04 10.63 -15.72
C GLY A 252 7.99 11.74 -16.74
N GLY A 253 7.74 12.97 -16.30
CA GLY A 253 8.00 14.13 -17.15
C GLY A 253 9.49 14.31 -17.43
N THR A 254 10.37 14.05 -16.46
CA THR A 254 11.84 14.07 -16.65
C THR A 254 12.40 12.67 -16.88
N TYR A 255 12.17 11.74 -15.95
CA TYR A 255 12.71 10.37 -16.01
C TYR A 255 11.66 9.32 -15.68
N GLY A 256 11.64 8.22 -16.42
CA GLY A 256 10.81 7.08 -16.04
C GLY A 256 11.33 6.47 -14.74
N TRP A 257 12.60 6.06 -14.77
CA TRP A 257 13.33 5.49 -13.65
C TRP A 257 14.54 6.35 -13.35
N ILE A 258 14.70 6.77 -12.10
CA ILE A 258 15.91 7.43 -11.62
C ILE A 258 16.49 6.72 -10.39
N ASP A 259 17.79 6.40 -10.49
CA ASP A 259 18.64 5.93 -9.40
C ASP A 259 19.79 6.91 -9.19
N THR A 260 19.83 7.58 -8.03
CA THR A 260 20.81 8.63 -7.71
C THR A 260 21.90 8.17 -6.73
N THR A 261 22.20 6.88 -6.69
CA THR A 261 23.16 6.28 -5.76
C THR A 261 24.57 6.86 -5.85
N PRO A 262 25.19 7.22 -4.70
CA PRO A 262 26.59 7.62 -4.64
C PRO A 262 27.58 6.46 -4.37
N SER A 263 27.11 5.23 -4.12
CA SER A 263 27.92 4.09 -3.66
C SER A 263 27.81 2.83 -4.54
N GLN A 264 28.96 2.26 -4.93
CA GLN A 264 29.09 1.11 -5.83
C GLN A 264 28.92 -0.28 -5.17
N VAL A 265 28.42 -0.39 -3.93
CA VAL A 265 28.53 -1.65 -3.16
C VAL A 265 27.29 -2.56 -3.27
N GLY A 266 27.42 -3.65 -4.03
CA GLY A 266 26.86 -4.97 -3.73
C GLY A 266 25.33 -5.16 -3.77
N HIS A 267 24.83 -5.60 -4.95
CA HIS A 267 23.47 -6.10 -5.26
C HIS A 267 22.39 -5.02 -5.49
N THR A 268 21.96 -4.91 -6.75
CA THR A 268 21.10 -3.87 -7.35
C THR A 268 19.69 -4.38 -7.65
N PRO A 269 18.75 -3.48 -8.02
CA PRO A 269 17.42 -3.87 -8.50
C PRO A 269 17.48 -4.66 -9.81
N TRP A 270 16.49 -5.55 -10.01
CA TRP A 270 16.25 -6.28 -11.25
C TRP A 270 15.03 -5.72 -11.97
N TYR A 271 15.16 -5.52 -13.27
CA TYR A 271 14.07 -5.06 -14.13
C TYR A 271 13.74 -6.17 -15.13
N ILE A 272 12.47 -6.56 -15.18
CA ILE A 272 12.00 -7.65 -16.02
C ILE A 272 10.70 -7.19 -16.68
N ASP A 273 10.65 -7.14 -18.01
CA ASP A 273 9.48 -6.69 -18.76
C ASP A 273 9.04 -5.26 -18.39
N CYS A 274 9.98 -4.37 -18.10
CA CYS A 274 9.68 -3.00 -17.66
C CYS A 274 9.64 -1.99 -18.80
N TYR A 275 8.84 -0.95 -18.63
CA TYR A 275 8.80 0.21 -19.52
C TYR A 275 9.23 1.47 -18.76
N GLY A 276 10.07 2.30 -19.38
CA GLY A 276 10.49 3.60 -18.88
C GLY A 276 10.19 4.71 -19.89
N PHE A 277 9.59 5.80 -19.42
CA PHE A 277 9.32 6.99 -20.23
C PHE A 277 9.75 8.26 -19.49
N GLY A 278 10.47 9.14 -20.17
CA GLY A 278 10.93 10.42 -19.66
C GLY A 278 11.13 11.44 -20.79
N THR A 279 10.83 12.71 -20.56
CA THR A 279 11.09 13.80 -21.51
C THR A 279 12.17 14.76 -21.00
N ASN A 280 13.24 14.96 -21.77
CA ASN A 280 14.10 16.12 -21.54
C ASN A 280 13.40 17.34 -22.17
N ASN A 281 13.37 18.48 -21.48
CA ASN A 281 12.66 19.70 -21.89
C ASN A 281 13.06 20.26 -23.29
N THR A 282 14.11 19.70 -23.90
CA THR A 282 14.62 20.07 -25.24
C THR A 282 14.50 18.95 -26.28
N THR A 283 14.16 17.72 -25.90
CA THR A 283 13.90 16.59 -26.82
C THR A 283 13.01 15.56 -26.14
N ILE A 284 11.86 15.27 -26.75
CA ILE A 284 10.99 14.15 -26.36
C ILE A 284 11.82 12.85 -26.44
N ASN A 285 11.77 11.99 -25.40
CA ASN A 285 12.22 10.58 -25.43
C ASN A 285 13.73 10.27 -25.43
N GLN A 286 14.54 10.79 -24.49
CA GLN A 286 15.94 10.33 -24.38
C GLN A 286 16.31 9.60 -23.07
N THR A 287 15.50 9.68 -22.00
CA THR A 287 15.95 9.26 -20.66
C THR A 287 14.88 8.52 -19.87
N GLY A 288 14.38 7.38 -20.37
CA GLY A 288 13.45 6.57 -19.58
C GLY A 288 14.12 5.86 -18.40
N PHE A 289 15.41 5.51 -18.48
CA PHE A 289 16.17 5.00 -17.34
C PHE A 289 17.48 5.77 -17.13
N VAL A 290 17.61 6.43 -15.98
CA VAL A 290 18.86 7.00 -15.48
C VAL A 290 19.29 6.18 -14.29
N ILE A 291 20.23 5.26 -14.51
CA ILE A 291 20.75 4.37 -13.47
C ILE A 291 22.22 4.68 -13.22
N SER A 292 22.56 5.26 -12.07
CA SER A 292 23.94 5.64 -11.73
C SER A 292 24.85 4.47 -11.36
N ASN A 293 24.30 3.26 -11.21
CA ASN A 293 25.04 2.10 -10.73
C ASN A 293 25.47 1.16 -11.87
N ASP A 294 26.78 1.09 -12.10
CA ASP A 294 27.45 0.19 -13.07
C ASP A 294 27.12 -1.30 -12.84
N TYR A 295 26.62 -1.66 -11.66
CA TYR A 295 26.32 -3.04 -11.27
C TYR A 295 24.84 -3.42 -11.41
N THR A 296 24.06 -2.78 -12.29
CA THR A 296 22.69 -3.24 -12.60
C THR A 296 22.74 -4.70 -13.04
N LYS A 297 22.25 -5.61 -12.19
CA LYS A 297 22.49 -7.06 -12.37
C LYS A 297 21.64 -7.68 -13.47
N ARG A 298 20.46 -7.12 -13.72
CA ARG A 298 19.57 -7.64 -14.77
C ARG A 298 18.54 -6.63 -15.23
N SER A 299 18.51 -6.40 -16.52
CA SER A 299 17.40 -5.77 -17.23
C SER A 299 17.04 -6.72 -18.37
N VAL A 300 15.82 -7.23 -18.41
CA VAL A 300 15.40 -8.22 -19.41
C VAL A 300 14.11 -7.75 -20.04
N ARG A 301 14.09 -7.65 -21.37
CA ARG A 301 12.95 -7.18 -22.17
C ARG A 301 12.43 -5.81 -21.69
N CYS A 302 13.33 -4.92 -21.27
CA CYS A 302 12.95 -3.58 -20.87
C CYS A 302 13.03 -2.62 -22.06
N ILE A 303 12.12 -1.65 -22.10
CA ILE A 303 12.03 -0.62 -23.12
C ILE A 303 12.37 0.74 -22.49
N ASP A 304 13.44 1.36 -22.98
CA ASP A 304 14.08 2.54 -22.39
C ASP A 304 13.41 3.86 -22.73
N ASN A 305 12.60 3.91 -23.78
CA ASN A 305 11.94 5.14 -24.24
C ASN A 305 10.80 4.82 -25.22
N ALA A 306 10.03 5.84 -25.61
CA ALA A 306 8.92 5.66 -26.54
C ALA A 306 9.33 5.27 -27.98
N ASN A 307 10.61 5.40 -28.34
CA ASN A 307 11.12 4.89 -29.62
C ASN A 307 11.35 3.37 -29.59
N GLY A 308 11.09 2.71 -28.45
CA GLY A 308 11.23 1.26 -28.32
C GLY A 308 12.67 0.80 -28.12
N THR A 309 13.59 1.68 -27.73
CA THR A 309 14.99 1.29 -27.51
C THR A 309 15.06 0.21 -26.43
N SER A 310 15.62 -0.95 -26.77
CA SER A 310 15.75 -2.04 -25.80
C SER A 310 16.86 -1.77 -24.81
N ARG A 311 16.54 -1.89 -23.52
CA ARG A 311 17.49 -1.93 -22.41
C ARG A 311 17.59 -3.38 -21.92
N ASN A 312 18.69 -4.06 -22.21
CA ASN A 312 18.95 -5.40 -21.71
C ASN A 312 20.34 -5.47 -21.06
N TYR A 313 20.40 -6.02 -19.85
CA TYR A 313 21.63 -6.22 -19.09
C TYR A 313 21.67 -7.64 -18.47
N PRO A 314 22.80 -8.36 -18.58
CA PRO A 314 23.94 -8.02 -19.43
C PRO A 314 23.51 -7.91 -20.90
N THR A 315 24.20 -7.06 -21.66
CA THR A 315 23.92 -6.82 -23.09
C THR A 315 24.23 -8.10 -23.87
N THR A 316 23.29 -9.03 -23.91
CA THR A 316 23.32 -10.31 -24.66
C THR A 316 24.71 -10.91 -24.87
N ALA A 317 25.19 -11.63 -23.85
CA ALA A 317 25.95 -12.86 -24.00
C ALA A 317 25.63 -13.74 -22.79
N ASP A 318 24.45 -14.36 -22.82
CA ASP A 318 24.10 -15.61 -22.13
C ASP A 318 23.19 -16.40 -23.07
#